data_AF-A0A661MSA1-F1
#
_entry.id   AF-A0A661MSA1-F1
#
_cell.length_a   1.000
_cell.length_b   1.000
_cell.length_c   1.000
_cell.angle_alpha   90.00
_cell.angle_beta   90.00
_cell.angle_gamma   90.00
#
_symmetry.space_group_name_H-M   'P 1'
#
loop_
_entity.id
_entity.type
_entity.pdbx_description
1 polymer ?
#
loop_
_entity_poly.entity_id
_entity_poly.type
_entity_poly.pdbx_seq_one_letter_code
_entity_poly.pdbx_strand_id
1 'polypeptide(L)'
;MSVRGFTLLEVMIAVAILGLSLTAIFSSEVGAANIAARARRQNVAATLARCKMGEIEQIIAIEGLPAIEKKDTDSCCEHAPVEGFECEWIVERIILPEFGAQDEEDDSSQDAVNRQLNAAYDEVDSQGDTTQQLIAGDGGNLAGLALQLGFPILKPFLE
;
A
#
# COMPACT_ATOMS: atom_id res chain seq x y z
N MET A 1 17.25 64.12 30.83
CA MET A 1 17.37 62.67 30.56
C MET A 1 18.34 62.49 29.40
N SER A 2 19.54 61.96 29.67
CA SER A 2 20.52 61.64 28.61
C SER A 2 20.17 60.26 28.06
N VAL A 3 19.76 60.22 26.79
CA VAL A 3 19.61 58.96 26.05
C VAL A 3 21.00 58.52 25.62
N ARG A 4 21.46 57.37 26.12
CA ARG A 4 22.70 56.74 25.67
C ARG A 4 22.39 55.94 24.39
N GLY A 5 23.06 56.29 23.30
CA GLY A 5 22.97 55.55 22.03
C GLY A 5 23.82 54.29 22.05
N PHE A 6 23.50 53.36 21.16
CA PHE A 6 24.31 52.16 20.93
C PHE A 6 25.66 52.53 20.32
N THR A 7 26.71 51.82 20.73
CA THR A 7 28.03 51.99 20.11
C THR A 7 28.06 51.27 18.76
N LEU A 8 28.83 51.78 17.81
CA LEU A 8 28.96 51.17 16.48
C LEU A 8 29.46 49.72 16.57
N LEU A 9 30.37 49.46 17.52
CA LEU A 9 30.94 48.13 17.78
C LEU A 9 29.87 47.14 18.26
N GLU A 10 28.97 47.56 19.15
CA GLU A 10 27.88 46.72 19.68
C GLU A 10 26.91 46.29 18.57
N VAL A 11 26.51 47.22 17.70
CA VAL A 11 25.61 46.92 16.58
C VAL A 11 26.29 45.99 15.57
N MET A 12 27.57 46.21 15.27
CA MET A 12 28.33 45.33 14.35
C MET A 12 28.41 43.89 14.87
N ILE A 13 28.65 43.69 16.18
CA ILE A 13 28.70 42.36 16.78
C ILE A 13 27.30 41.71 16.77
N ALA A 14 26.25 42.45 17.11
CA ALA A 14 24.88 41.92 17.10
C ALA A 14 24.47 41.45 15.70
N VAL A 15 24.78 42.23 14.66
CA VAL A 15 24.50 41.86 13.26
C VAL A 15 25.36 40.67 12.82
N ALA A 16 26.62 40.58 13.26
CA ALA A 16 27.49 39.45 12.94
C ALA A 16 26.97 38.13 13.52
N ILE A 17 26.57 38.11 14.81
CA ILE A 17 26.01 36.92 15.46
C ILE A 17 24.68 36.54 14.82
N LEU A 18 23.83 37.53 14.52
CA LEU A 18 22.56 37.32 13.84
C LEU A 18 22.75 36.73 12.44
N GLY A 19 23.73 37.21 11.67
CA GLY A 19 24.03 36.66 10.34
C GLY A 19 24.49 35.20 10.39
N LEU A 20 25.33 34.86 11.36
CA LEU A 20 25.80 33.47 11.57
C LEU A 20 24.67 32.53 11.99
N SER A 21 23.75 32.97 12.84
CA SER A 21 22.62 32.12 13.27
C SER A 21 21.60 31.90 12.14
N LEU A 22 21.25 32.95 11.38
CA LEU A 22 20.32 32.83 10.25
C LEU A 22 20.86 31.95 9.12
N THR A 23 22.16 32.03 8.81
CA THR A 23 22.77 31.17 7.79
C THR A 23 22.72 29.70 8.19
N ALA A 24 22.99 29.38 9.47
CA ALA A 24 22.85 28.02 9.98
C ALA A 24 21.40 27.51 9.87
N ILE A 25 20.41 28.34 10.22
CA ILE A 25 18.98 27.97 10.14
C ILE A 25 18.56 27.72 8.69
N PHE A 26 18.83 28.66 7.78
CA PHE A 26 18.44 28.53 6.37
C PHE A 26 19.06 27.31 5.69
N SER A 27 20.28 26.93 6.07
CA SER A 27 20.93 25.73 5.52
C SER A 27 20.13 24.44 5.78
N SER A 28 19.43 24.37 6.91
CA SER A 28 18.62 23.21 7.30
C SER A 28 17.26 23.18 6.59
N GLU A 29 16.68 24.36 6.34
CA GLU A 29 15.37 24.51 5.68
C GLU A 29 15.43 24.15 4.18
N VAL A 30 16.53 24.51 3.50
CA VAL A 30 16.74 24.16 2.08
C VAL A 30 16.80 22.64 1.89
N GLY A 31 17.43 21.92 2.83
CA GLY A 31 17.43 20.45 2.82
C GLY A 31 16.02 19.86 2.93
N ALA A 32 15.22 20.37 3.87
CA ALA A 32 13.83 19.94 4.06
C ALA A 32 12.96 20.22 2.82
N ALA A 33 13.13 21.37 2.16
CA ALA A 33 12.40 21.72 0.95
C ALA A 33 12.69 20.75 -0.21
N ASN A 34 13.95 20.36 -0.40
CA ASN A 34 14.35 19.41 -1.44
C ASN A 34 13.78 18.00 -1.19
N ILE A 35 13.83 17.54 0.07
CA ILE A 35 13.24 16.24 0.45
C ILE A 35 11.73 16.26 0.23
N ALA A 36 11.04 17.33 0.62
CA ALA A 36 9.61 17.47 0.40
C ALA A 36 9.25 17.44 -1.10
N ALA A 37 10.06 18.07 -1.96
CA ALA A 37 9.87 18.01 -3.40
C ALA A 37 10.07 16.59 -3.96
N ARG A 38 11.10 15.86 -3.49
CA ARG A 38 11.34 14.46 -3.88
C ARG A 38 10.19 13.56 -3.43
N ALA A 39 9.72 13.72 -2.20
CA ALA A 39 8.62 12.93 -1.65
C ALA A 39 7.33 13.11 -2.46
N ARG A 40 7.01 14.34 -2.88
CA ARG A 40 5.86 14.60 -3.78
C ARG A 40 5.99 13.83 -5.10
N ARG A 41 7.16 13.86 -5.74
CA ARG A 41 7.40 13.12 -7.00
C ARG A 41 7.27 11.61 -6.81
N GLN A 42 7.77 11.08 -5.69
CA GLN A 42 7.63 9.66 -5.35
C GLN A 42 6.18 9.25 -5.10
N ASN A 43 5.40 10.10 -4.41
CA ASN A 43 3.98 9.86 -4.21
C ASN A 43 3.21 9.82 -5.53
N VAL A 44 3.48 10.76 -6.44
CA VAL A 44 2.89 10.75 -7.79
C VAL A 44 3.29 9.47 -8.53
N ALA A 45 4.59 9.13 -8.57
CA ALA A 45 5.07 7.91 -9.21
C ALA A 45 4.41 6.64 -8.65
N ALA A 46 4.24 6.55 -7.33
CA ALA A 46 3.62 5.40 -6.68
C ALA A 46 2.12 5.28 -7.01
N THR A 47 1.40 6.40 -7.08
CA THR A 47 -0.02 6.40 -7.50
C THR A 47 -0.17 5.98 -8.95
N LEU A 48 0.74 6.45 -9.83
CA LEU A 48 0.77 6.05 -11.22
C LEU A 48 1.10 4.57 -11.42
N ALA A 49 2.09 4.05 -10.69
CA ALA A 49 2.43 2.64 -10.72
C ALA A 49 1.25 1.75 -10.29
N ARG A 50 0.48 2.17 -9.27
CA ARG A 50 -0.76 1.47 -8.86
C ARG A 50 -1.83 1.50 -9.94
N CYS A 51 -2.00 2.62 -10.65
CA CYS A 51 -2.91 2.67 -11.81
C CYS A 51 -2.47 1.65 -12.86
N LYS A 52 -1.18 1.61 -13.23
CA LYS A 52 -0.68 0.66 -14.23
C LYS A 52 -0.86 -0.80 -13.81
N MET A 53 -0.61 -1.11 -12.54
CA MET A 53 -0.85 -2.45 -12.00
C MET A 53 -2.32 -2.85 -12.15
N GLY A 54 -3.26 -1.95 -11.88
CA GLY A 54 -4.69 -2.20 -12.09
C GLY A 54 -5.07 -2.43 -13.56
N GLU A 55 -4.51 -1.66 -14.50
CA GLU A 55 -4.70 -1.88 -15.94
C GLU A 55 -4.17 -3.26 -16.36
N ILE A 56 -2.99 -3.65 -15.87
CA ILE A 56 -2.38 -4.95 -16.14
C ILE A 56 -3.22 -6.09 -15.54
N GLU A 57 -3.72 -5.93 -14.32
CA GLU A 57 -4.62 -6.91 -13.68
C GLU A 57 -5.90 -7.11 -14.48
N GLN A 58 -6.49 -6.04 -15.02
CA GLN A 58 -7.66 -6.13 -15.89
C GLN A 58 -7.34 -6.90 -17.18
N ILE A 59 -6.20 -6.63 -17.81
CA ILE A 59 -5.76 -7.35 -19.01
C ILE A 59 -5.54 -8.83 -18.70
N ILE A 60 -4.85 -9.15 -17.60
CA ILE A 60 -4.58 -10.53 -17.18
C ILE A 60 -5.88 -11.25 -16.79
N ALA A 61 -6.87 -10.56 -16.21
CA ALA A 61 -8.16 -11.14 -15.89
C ALA A 61 -8.94 -11.57 -17.15
N ILE A 62 -8.79 -10.85 -18.26
CA ILE A 62 -9.48 -11.13 -19.53
C ILE A 62 -8.69 -12.12 -20.39
N GLU A 63 -7.38 -11.89 -20.56
CA GLU A 63 -6.50 -12.65 -21.46
C GLU A 63 -5.88 -13.88 -20.80
N GLY A 64 -5.90 -13.95 -19.47
CA GLY A 64 -5.22 -14.95 -18.67
C GLY A 64 -3.76 -14.62 -18.39
N LEU A 65 -3.13 -15.42 -17.52
CA LEU A 65 -1.71 -15.27 -17.18
C LEU A 65 -0.84 -15.54 -18.42
N PRO A 66 0.10 -14.65 -18.77
CA PRO A 66 0.95 -14.87 -19.93
C PRO A 66 1.82 -16.12 -19.74
N ALA A 67 2.08 -16.81 -20.84
CA ALA A 67 2.92 -18.01 -20.84
C ALA A 67 4.41 -17.68 -20.70
N ILE A 68 4.81 -16.46 -21.08
CA ILE A 68 6.18 -15.93 -21.06
C ILE A 68 6.14 -14.54 -20.40
N GLU A 69 7.27 -14.09 -19.87
CA GLU A 69 7.45 -12.73 -19.37
C GLU A 69 6.99 -11.69 -20.40
N LYS A 70 6.13 -10.77 -19.97
CA LYS A 70 5.67 -9.64 -20.78
C LYS A 70 6.28 -8.36 -20.22
N LYS A 71 7.01 -7.63 -21.06
CA LYS A 71 7.63 -6.34 -20.73
C LYS A 71 7.14 -5.30 -21.72
N ASP A 72 6.80 -4.12 -21.21
CA ASP A 72 6.48 -2.97 -22.07
C ASP A 72 6.82 -1.64 -21.39
N THR A 73 6.87 -0.59 -22.20
CA THR A 73 7.10 0.79 -21.75
C THR A 73 5.97 1.67 -22.28
N ASP A 74 5.27 2.34 -21.39
CA ASP A 74 4.11 3.16 -21.73
C ASP A 74 3.97 4.34 -20.75
N SER A 75 3.11 5.29 -21.11
CA SER A 75 2.54 6.25 -20.17
C SER A 75 1.85 5.49 -19.03
N CYS A 76 2.17 5.86 -17.79
CA CYS A 76 1.83 5.04 -16.61
C CYS A 76 0.33 4.80 -16.36
N CYS A 77 -0.56 5.58 -16.97
CA CYS A 77 -1.99 5.48 -16.73
C CYS A 77 -2.70 6.16 -17.90
N GLU A 78 -3.51 5.41 -18.65
CA GLU A 78 -4.19 5.92 -19.84
C GLU A 78 -5.21 7.02 -19.45
N HIS A 79 -5.82 6.88 -18.28
CA HIS A 79 -6.86 7.76 -17.77
C HIS A 79 -6.32 9.07 -17.16
N ALA A 80 -5.02 9.16 -16.87
CA ALA A 80 -4.42 10.33 -16.23
C ALA A 80 -2.93 10.48 -16.60
N PRO A 81 -2.61 10.86 -17.84
CA PRO A 81 -1.23 11.11 -18.24
C PRO A 81 -0.68 12.33 -17.48
N VAL A 82 0.46 12.15 -16.84
CA VAL A 82 1.18 13.21 -16.13
C VAL A 82 2.51 13.45 -16.82
N GLU A 83 2.80 14.71 -17.14
CA GLU A 83 4.03 15.08 -17.84
C GLU A 83 5.28 14.71 -17.03
N GLY A 84 6.29 14.16 -17.71
CA GLY A 84 7.59 13.83 -17.11
C GLY A 84 7.66 12.50 -16.36
N PHE A 85 6.65 11.64 -16.48
CA PHE A 85 6.66 10.27 -15.96
C PHE A 85 6.43 9.25 -17.07
N GLU A 86 7.27 8.22 -17.10
CA GLU A 86 7.14 7.05 -17.97
C GLU A 86 7.22 5.80 -17.09
N CYS A 87 6.45 4.77 -17.45
CA CYS A 87 6.43 3.50 -16.73
C CYS A 87 7.02 2.39 -17.59
N GLU A 88 7.96 1.67 -16.99
CA GLU A 88 8.46 0.39 -17.48
C GLU A 88 7.95 -0.69 -16.53
N TRP A 89 7.33 -1.73 -17.07
CA TRP A 89 6.75 -2.82 -16.28
C TRP A 89 7.09 -4.18 -16.87
N ILE A 90 7.15 -5.18 -15.99
CA ILE A 90 7.47 -6.57 -16.32
C ILE A 90 6.52 -7.46 -15.50
N VAL A 91 5.87 -8.41 -16.16
CA VAL A 91 5.04 -9.44 -15.52
C VAL A 91 5.79 -10.76 -15.55
N GLU A 92 6.20 -11.24 -14.39
CA GLU A 92 6.90 -12.52 -14.20
C GLU A 92 5.98 -13.55 -13.53
N ARG A 93 6.11 -14.81 -13.93
CA ARG A 93 5.39 -15.90 -13.27
C ARG A 93 6.20 -16.39 -12.08
N ILE A 94 5.63 -16.32 -10.88
CA ILE A 94 6.19 -16.96 -9.70
C ILE A 94 5.69 -18.41 -9.60
N ILE A 95 6.61 -19.33 -9.31
CA ILE A 95 6.25 -20.69 -8.89
C ILE A 95 6.08 -20.64 -7.38
N LEU A 96 4.86 -20.89 -6.91
CA LEU A 96 4.63 -20.98 -5.47
C LEU A 96 5.35 -22.24 -4.96
N PRO A 97 6.11 -22.16 -3.85
CA PRO A 97 6.59 -23.37 -3.20
C PRO A 97 5.38 -24.17 -2.73
N GLU A 98 5.44 -25.50 -2.88
CA GLU A 98 4.46 -26.37 -2.24
C GLU A 98 4.66 -26.23 -0.72
N PHE A 99 3.79 -25.44 -0.09
CA PHE A 99 3.65 -25.45 1.35
C PHE A 99 3.09 -26.83 1.67
N GLY A 100 3.94 -27.73 2.14
CA GLY A 100 3.65 -29.15 2.33
C GLY A 100 2.22 -29.36 2.82
N ALA A 101 1.35 -29.77 1.88
CA ALA A 101 0.29 -30.68 2.22
C ALA A 101 1.04 -31.89 2.78
N GLN A 102 1.07 -32.00 4.10
CA GLN A 102 1.50 -33.23 4.73
C GLN A 102 0.70 -34.34 4.07
N ASP A 103 1.43 -35.28 3.47
CA ASP A 103 0.92 -36.53 2.95
C ASP A 103 0.14 -37.23 4.06
N GLU A 104 -1.16 -36.95 4.16
CA GLU A 104 -2.13 -37.82 4.79
C GLU A 104 -3.02 -38.34 3.65
N GLU A 105 -2.62 -39.52 3.15
CA GLU A 105 -3.53 -40.44 2.47
C GLU A 105 -4.73 -40.67 3.39
N ASP A 106 -5.81 -39.90 3.22
CA ASP A 106 -7.13 -40.34 3.69
C ASP A 106 -8.25 -39.71 2.84
N ASP A 107 -8.78 -40.55 1.95
CA ASP A 107 -9.82 -40.31 0.94
C ASP A 107 -11.24 -40.11 1.56
N SER A 108 -11.32 -39.51 2.75
CA SER A 108 -12.58 -39.28 3.48
C SER A 108 -12.84 -37.83 3.87
N SER A 109 -11.91 -36.92 3.56
CA SER A 109 -11.94 -35.54 4.06
C SER A 109 -12.77 -34.56 3.22
N GLN A 110 -13.06 -34.85 1.96
CA GLN A 110 -13.84 -33.93 1.10
C GLN A 110 -15.30 -33.81 1.56
N ASP A 111 -15.89 -34.90 2.05
CA ASP A 111 -17.27 -34.91 2.56
C ASP A 111 -17.40 -34.25 3.93
N ALA A 112 -16.33 -34.26 4.75
CA ALA A 112 -16.30 -33.59 6.05
C ALA A 112 -16.11 -32.08 5.90
N VAL A 113 -15.22 -31.65 4.99
CA VAL A 113 -14.95 -30.24 4.72
C VAL A 113 -16.17 -29.57 4.06
N ASN A 114 -16.86 -30.23 3.12
CA ASN A 114 -18.10 -29.70 2.55
C ASN A 114 -19.24 -29.62 3.58
N ARG A 115 -19.34 -30.58 4.50
CA ARG A 115 -20.35 -30.49 5.58
C ARG A 115 -20.06 -29.34 6.54
N GLN A 116 -18.79 -29.12 6.86
CA GLN A 116 -18.36 -28.04 7.75
C GLN A 116 -18.56 -26.66 7.09
N LEU A 117 -18.28 -26.54 5.78
CA LEU A 117 -18.52 -25.32 4.99
C LEU A 117 -20.01 -25.01 4.86
N ASN A 118 -20.85 -26.00 4.59
CA ASN A 118 -22.30 -25.80 4.48
C ASN A 118 -22.94 -25.45 5.82
N ALA A 119 -22.46 -26.03 6.93
CA ALA A 119 -22.89 -25.66 8.28
C ALA A 119 -22.48 -24.23 8.66
N ALA A 120 -21.25 -23.82 8.30
CA ALA A 120 -20.77 -22.46 8.52
C ALA A 120 -21.54 -21.42 7.67
N TYR A 121 -21.97 -21.80 6.47
CA TYR A 121 -22.82 -20.95 5.62
C TYR A 121 -24.21 -20.70 6.20
N ASP A 122 -24.83 -21.75 6.74
CA ASP A 122 -26.18 -21.69 7.34
C ASP A 122 -26.18 -20.88 8.65
N GLU A 123 -25.07 -20.93 9.40
CA GLU A 123 -24.90 -20.14 10.63
C GLU A 123 -24.72 -18.64 10.33
N VAL A 124 -24.04 -18.30 9.22
CA VAL A 124 -23.85 -16.91 8.76
C VAL A 124 -25.12 -16.30 8.14
N ASP A 125 -25.97 -17.09 7.48
CA ASP A 125 -27.25 -16.60 6.93
C ASP A 125 -28.30 -16.33 8.03
N SER A 126 -28.22 -17.04 9.16
CA SER A 126 -29.16 -16.89 10.28
C SER A 126 -28.84 -15.75 11.26
N GLN A 127 -27.58 -15.29 11.34
CA GLN A 127 -27.16 -14.24 12.25
C GLN A 127 -26.63 -13.01 11.51
N GLY A 128 -27.57 -12.17 11.09
CA GLY A 128 -27.29 -10.74 10.99
C GLY A 128 -26.87 -10.21 12.37
N ASP A 129 -25.62 -9.76 12.45
CA ASP A 129 -25.01 -8.98 13.54
C ASP A 129 -24.45 -9.77 14.74
N THR A 130 -23.14 -10.06 14.71
CA THR A 130 -22.35 -10.26 15.93
C THR A 130 -20.97 -9.61 15.83
N THR A 131 -20.95 -8.28 15.70
CA THR A 131 -19.74 -7.47 15.99
C THR A 131 -19.30 -7.53 17.47
N GLN A 132 -20.05 -8.22 18.34
CA GLN A 132 -19.85 -8.21 19.79
C GLN A 132 -18.92 -9.32 20.34
N GLN A 133 -18.47 -10.26 19.51
CA GLN A 133 -17.57 -11.34 19.96
C GLN A 133 -16.07 -11.08 19.69
N LEU A 134 -15.76 -10.00 18.96
CA LEU A 134 -14.39 -9.63 18.54
C LEU A 134 -13.47 -9.11 19.65
N ILE A 135 -13.93 -9.00 20.91
CA ILE A 135 -13.12 -8.52 22.05
C ILE A 135 -12.55 -9.70 22.88
N ALA A 136 -13.10 -10.91 22.74
CA ALA A 136 -12.56 -12.09 23.42
C ALA A 136 -11.59 -12.81 22.46
N GLY A 137 -10.29 -12.56 22.64
CA GLY A 137 -9.21 -13.09 21.81
C GLY A 137 -9.12 -14.62 21.84
N ASP A 138 -9.97 -15.28 21.07
CA ASP A 138 -9.93 -16.71 20.82
C ASP A 138 -9.35 -16.97 19.41
N GLY A 139 -8.16 -17.56 19.38
CA GLY A 139 -7.35 -17.79 18.19
C GLY A 139 -7.82 -18.93 17.30
N GLY A 140 -9.11 -19.26 17.32
CA GLY A 140 -9.67 -20.44 16.64
C GLY A 140 -10.29 -20.19 15.27
N ASN A 141 -10.64 -18.94 14.91
CA ASN A 141 -11.53 -18.69 13.75
C ASN A 141 -10.92 -17.78 12.66
N LEU A 142 -9.66 -18.04 12.30
CA LEU A 142 -8.98 -17.38 11.18
C LEU A 142 -9.67 -17.64 9.83
N ALA A 143 -10.28 -18.82 9.65
CA ALA A 143 -11.03 -19.15 8.44
C ALA A 143 -12.30 -18.30 8.30
N GLY A 144 -13.04 -18.08 9.40
CA GLY A 144 -14.19 -17.18 9.42
C GLY A 144 -13.80 -15.73 9.13
N LEU A 145 -12.67 -15.27 9.66
CA LEU A 145 -12.13 -13.93 9.39
C LEU A 145 -11.70 -13.77 7.91
N ALA A 146 -11.05 -14.79 7.35
CA ALA A 146 -10.60 -14.80 5.95
C ALA A 146 -11.79 -14.80 4.98
N LEU A 147 -12.85 -15.55 5.30
CA LEU A 147 -14.10 -15.50 4.54
C LEU A 147 -14.76 -14.13 4.69
N GLN A 148 -14.89 -13.57 5.90
CA GLN A 148 -15.54 -12.27 6.09
C GLN A 148 -14.83 -11.10 5.39
N LEU A 149 -13.49 -11.17 5.23
CA LEU A 149 -12.71 -10.17 4.50
C LEU A 149 -12.63 -10.45 2.99
N GLY A 150 -12.61 -11.72 2.57
CA GLY A 150 -12.46 -12.12 1.17
C GLY A 150 -13.77 -12.22 0.38
N PHE A 151 -14.87 -12.63 1.03
CA PHE A 151 -16.16 -12.82 0.38
C PHE A 151 -16.77 -11.56 -0.25
N PRO A 152 -16.70 -10.35 0.35
CA PRO A 152 -17.25 -9.16 -0.31
C PRO A 152 -16.50 -8.77 -1.59
N ILE A 153 -15.26 -9.24 -1.78
CA ILE A 153 -14.44 -8.98 -2.96
C ILE A 153 -14.71 -10.02 -4.06
N LEU A 154 -15.04 -11.26 -3.68
CA LEU A 154 -15.28 -12.38 -4.60
C LEU A 154 -16.74 -12.49 -5.10
N LYS A 155 -17.68 -11.80 -4.44
CA LYS A 155 -19.12 -11.85 -4.78
C LYS A 155 -19.46 -11.56 -6.26
N PRO A 156 -18.81 -10.64 -6.99
CA PRO A 156 -19.12 -10.42 -8.42
C PRO A 156 -18.53 -11.46 -9.38
N PHE A 157 -17.74 -12.43 -8.90
CA PHE A 157 -17.09 -13.47 -9.72
C PHE A 157 -17.72 -14.87 -9.57
N LEU A 158 -18.73 -15.02 -8.71
CA LEU A 158 -19.38 -16.29 -8.37
C LEU A 158 -20.87 -16.33 -8.79
N GLU A 159 -21.28 -15.40 -9.65
CA GLU A 159 -22.62 -15.35 -10.28
C GLU A 159 -22.50 -15.53 -11.80
#